data_AF-A0AAJ7SMG7-F1
#
_entry.id   AF-A0AAJ7SMG7-F1
#
_cell.length_a   1.000
_cell.length_b   1.000
_cell.length_c   1.000
_cell.angle_alpha   90.00
_cell.angle_beta   90.00
_cell.angle_gamma   90.00
#
_symmetry.space_group_name_H-M   'P 1'
#
loop_
_entity.id
_entity.type
_entity.pdbx_description
1 polymer ?
#
loop_
_entity_poly.entity_id
_entity_poly.type
_entity_poly.pdbx_seq_one_letter_code
_entity_poly.pdbx_strand_id
1 'polypeptide(L)'
;MKRIAKLGARSGKKARPGKKPRDIGGGDGGGGGGGDGGGGGGGDGGGGGGGDDGGGGGGDGGGGGVIHFPPSFSVSEIKNRQRRHEAYTKQKVAKRKEWLARKKQRRAERRALGDKAPPKEVPKTLENQRLPDETTVTTGDEEVEADQLSDEFAEYFKRETDARVLITTSDRPRGKTVRLCEDLAASLPSAQVYYRRGLALKKIVPQCVARGFTDLVVINEDRKEPSILTAHTHREWF
;
A
#
# COMPACT_ATOMS: atom_id res chain seq x y z
N MET A 1 36.32 16.41 78.39
CA MET A 1 36.47 15.17 77.58
C MET A 1 35.11 14.45 77.48
N LYS A 2 34.77 13.96 76.28
CA LYS A 2 33.59 13.18 75.84
C LYS A 2 32.25 13.93 75.62
N ARG A 3 31.80 13.91 74.35
CA ARG A 3 30.47 13.50 73.81
C ARG A 3 30.45 13.80 72.29
N ILE A 4 30.74 12.83 71.41
CA ILE A 4 29.82 11.94 70.66
C ILE A 4 28.82 12.68 69.76
N ALA A 5 29.04 12.62 68.43
CA ALA A 5 28.05 12.85 67.36
C ALA A 5 28.37 11.87 66.21
N LYS A 6 27.53 10.83 66.02
CA LYS A 6 26.44 10.69 65.04
C LYS A 6 26.90 10.05 63.71
N LEU A 7 26.72 8.72 63.63
CA LEU A 7 26.82 7.91 62.41
C LEU A 7 25.60 8.14 61.51
N GLY A 8 25.86 8.45 60.23
CA GLY A 8 24.89 8.57 59.15
C GLY A 8 25.07 7.44 58.12
N ALA A 9 23.93 6.95 57.64
CA ALA A 9 23.73 5.71 56.90
C ALA A 9 24.38 5.61 55.51
N ARG A 10 24.67 4.36 55.08
CA ARG A 10 24.59 3.94 53.67
C ARG A 10 23.91 2.58 53.57
N SER A 11 22.71 2.57 52.98
CA SER A 11 21.89 1.39 52.69
C SER A 11 22.38 0.71 51.40
N GLY A 12 22.77 -0.56 51.51
CA GLY A 12 23.09 -1.42 50.36
C GLY A 12 21.83 -1.76 49.57
N LYS A 13 21.85 -1.51 48.26
CA LYS A 13 20.80 -1.96 47.33
C LYS A 13 21.07 -3.41 46.92
N LYS A 14 20.01 -4.21 47.02
CA LYS A 14 19.92 -5.66 46.80
C LYS A 14 20.22 -6.06 45.34
N ALA A 15 20.99 -7.14 45.17
CA ALA A 15 21.15 -7.86 43.91
C ALA A 15 19.85 -8.60 43.52
N ARG A 16 19.50 -8.59 42.23
CA ARG A 16 18.35 -9.31 41.67
C ARG A 16 18.79 -10.71 41.22
N PRO A 17 18.02 -11.79 41.46
CA PRO A 17 18.37 -13.12 40.97
C PRO A 17 18.08 -13.26 39.46
N GLY A 18 19.02 -13.86 38.74
CA GLY A 18 19.00 -14.08 37.29
C GLY A 18 17.93 -15.08 36.83
N LYS A 19 17.33 -14.79 35.67
CA LYS A 19 16.45 -15.73 34.95
C LYS A 19 17.30 -16.81 34.27
N LYS A 20 16.90 -18.08 34.43
CA LYS A 20 17.52 -19.22 33.73
C LYS A 20 17.27 -19.13 32.22
N PRO A 21 18.25 -19.51 31.36
CA PRO A 21 18.01 -19.71 29.94
C PRO A 21 17.13 -20.96 29.72
N ARG A 22 16.28 -20.91 28.68
CA ARG A 22 15.53 -22.08 28.21
C ARG A 22 16.33 -22.75 27.10
N ASP A 23 16.50 -24.05 27.24
CA ASP A 23 17.23 -24.94 26.35
C ASP A 23 16.65 -24.94 24.92
N ILE A 24 17.54 -24.86 23.94
CA ILE A 24 17.27 -25.14 22.53
C ILE A 24 17.97 -26.47 22.23
N GLY A 25 17.20 -27.57 22.22
CA GLY A 25 17.51 -28.81 21.49
C GLY A 25 16.42 -28.97 20.42
N GLY A 26 16.72 -29.21 19.14
CA GLY A 26 17.37 -30.41 18.62
C GLY A 26 16.36 -31.56 18.73
N GLY A 27 15.70 -32.09 17.70
CA GLY A 27 16.01 -32.18 16.28
C GLY A 27 16.04 -33.67 15.94
N ASP A 28 14.94 -34.24 15.44
CA ASP A 28 14.89 -35.56 14.82
C ASP A 28 13.73 -35.61 13.81
N GLY A 29 14.06 -36.08 12.60
CA GLY A 29 13.18 -36.14 11.44
C GLY A 29 12.68 -37.55 11.09
N GLY A 30 11.87 -37.59 10.02
CA GLY A 30 11.28 -38.77 9.37
C GLY A 30 9.90 -38.39 8.82
N GLY A 31 9.76 -38.05 7.53
CA GLY A 31 9.37 -38.97 6.45
C GLY A 31 7.86 -39.22 6.48
N GLY A 32 7.00 -39.04 5.47
CA GLY A 32 7.09 -38.84 4.02
C GLY A 32 5.66 -39.10 3.47
N GLY A 33 5.31 -38.53 2.32
CA GLY A 33 4.01 -38.65 1.65
C GLY A 33 3.25 -37.31 1.67
N GLY A 34 2.97 -36.64 0.56
CA GLY A 34 2.58 -37.12 -0.76
C GLY A 34 1.14 -36.65 -0.98
N GLY A 35 0.90 -35.77 -1.97
CA GLY A 35 -0.45 -35.37 -2.36
C GLY A 35 -0.61 -33.90 -2.70
N ASP A 36 -0.34 -33.59 -3.97
CA ASP A 36 -1.22 -32.88 -4.91
C ASP A 36 -2.02 -31.65 -4.45
N GLY A 37 -1.92 -30.59 -5.26
CA GLY A 37 -3.10 -29.77 -5.58
C GLY A 37 -2.98 -28.29 -5.29
N GLY A 38 -2.60 -27.53 -6.32
CA GLY A 38 -2.65 -26.08 -6.34
C GLY A 38 -4.04 -25.51 -6.00
N GLY A 39 -4.01 -24.31 -5.42
CA GLY A 39 -5.21 -23.52 -5.12
C GLY A 39 -4.81 -22.12 -4.71
N GLY A 40 -4.33 -21.33 -5.67
CA GLY A 40 -4.05 -19.91 -5.50
C GLY A 40 -5.28 -19.19 -4.95
N GLY A 41 -5.14 -18.66 -3.73
CA GLY A 41 -6.07 -17.76 -3.10
C GLY A 41 -6.07 -16.42 -3.83
N GLY A 42 -7.00 -16.24 -4.76
CA GLY A 42 -7.35 -14.94 -5.32
C GLY A 42 -8.52 -14.36 -4.53
N GLY A 43 -8.20 -13.44 -3.61
CA GLY A 43 -9.19 -12.67 -2.88
C GLY A 43 -10.00 -11.81 -3.85
N ASP A 44 -11.30 -12.10 -3.97
CA ASP A 44 -12.23 -11.21 -4.66
C ASP A 44 -12.57 -10.05 -3.70
N GLY A 45 -11.71 -9.02 -3.73
CA GLY A 45 -11.97 -7.71 -3.15
C GLY A 45 -13.25 -7.11 -3.72
N GLY A 46 -14.26 -6.99 -2.86
CA GLY A 46 -15.46 -6.21 -3.11
C GLY A 46 -15.41 -4.96 -2.26
N GLY A 47 -15.11 -3.83 -2.88
CA GLY A 47 -15.11 -2.53 -2.23
C GLY A 47 -16.48 -2.12 -1.68
N GLY A 48 -16.41 -1.39 -0.57
CA GLY A 48 -17.20 -0.17 -0.38
C GLY A 48 -18.65 -0.36 0.08
N GLY A 49 -18.82 -0.63 1.37
CA GLY A 49 -20.06 -0.35 2.09
C GLY A 49 -19.75 -0.22 3.56
N GLY A 50 -19.70 1.03 4.05
CA GLY A 50 -19.31 1.39 5.41
C GLY A 50 -19.94 0.51 6.48
N GLY A 51 -19.09 0.11 7.43
CA GLY A 51 -19.53 -0.49 8.67
C GLY A 51 -20.19 0.57 9.53
N ASP A 52 -21.45 0.33 9.85
CA ASP A 52 -22.07 0.87 11.05
C ASP A 52 -22.43 -0.36 11.91
N ASP A 53 -21.53 -0.67 12.84
CA ASP A 53 -21.72 -1.69 13.88
C ASP A 53 -22.81 -1.22 14.85
N GLY A 54 -24.06 -1.50 14.50
CA GLY A 54 -25.23 -1.25 15.33
C GLY A 54 -25.91 -2.55 15.73
N GLY A 55 -25.23 -3.39 16.53
CA GLY A 55 -25.79 -4.60 17.12
C GLY A 55 -26.84 -4.28 18.19
N GLY A 56 -28.06 -3.98 17.75
CA GLY A 56 -29.26 -3.94 18.60
C GLY A 56 -30.05 -5.23 18.42
N GLY A 57 -29.97 -6.12 19.40
CA GLY A 57 -30.84 -7.29 19.50
C GLY A 57 -32.29 -6.88 19.75
N GLY A 58 -33.23 -7.72 19.32
CA GLY A 58 -34.62 -7.61 19.74
C GLY A 58 -35.61 -8.28 18.80
N GLY A 59 -36.07 -9.46 19.21
CA GLY A 59 -37.50 -9.70 19.34
C GLY A 59 -38.28 -10.13 18.10
N ASP A 60 -38.57 -11.42 18.06
CA ASP A 60 -39.67 -12.05 17.35
C ASP A 60 -41.01 -11.31 17.54
N GLY A 61 -41.81 -11.23 16.47
CA GLY A 61 -43.23 -10.94 16.60
C GLY A 61 -43.90 -10.31 15.37
N GLY A 62 -44.61 -11.13 14.59
CA GLY A 62 -45.85 -10.69 13.94
C GLY A 62 -45.86 -10.59 12.41
N GLY A 63 -46.58 -11.52 11.77
CA GLY A 63 -47.38 -11.25 10.57
C GLY A 63 -46.62 -10.95 9.27
N GLY A 64 -45.95 -11.97 8.71
CA GLY A 64 -45.27 -11.88 7.41
C GLY A 64 -46.20 -11.89 6.20
N GLY A 65 -47.01 -10.84 6.05
CA GLY A 65 -47.62 -10.52 4.76
C GLY A 65 -46.56 -9.91 3.84
N VAL A 66 -46.18 -10.61 2.77
CA VAL A 66 -45.33 -10.04 1.72
C VAL A 66 -46.15 -8.92 1.07
N ILE A 67 -45.84 -7.66 1.39
CA ILE A 67 -46.46 -6.51 0.73
C ILE A 67 -45.92 -6.49 -0.71
N HIS A 68 -46.66 -7.13 -1.60
CA HIS A 68 -46.41 -7.07 -3.03
C HIS A 68 -46.92 -5.72 -3.53
N PHE A 69 -46.01 -4.76 -3.70
CA PHE A 69 -46.33 -3.53 -4.40
C PHE A 69 -46.58 -3.85 -5.88
N PRO A 70 -47.61 -3.26 -6.52
CA PRO A 70 -47.84 -3.44 -7.94
C PRO A 70 -46.59 -3.01 -8.74
N PRO A 71 -46.33 -3.63 -9.91
CA PRO A 71 -45.09 -3.43 -10.69
C PRO A 71 -44.85 -1.98 -11.15
N SER A 72 -45.84 -1.09 -11.02
CA SER A 72 -45.75 0.33 -11.33
C SER A 72 -45.35 1.22 -10.13
N PHE A 73 -45.32 0.70 -8.90
CA PHE A 73 -45.07 1.51 -7.71
C PHE A 73 -43.60 1.44 -7.29
N SER A 74 -42.86 2.54 -7.45
CA SER A 74 -41.49 2.63 -6.96
C SER A 74 -41.45 3.01 -5.47
N VAL A 75 -40.47 2.47 -4.73
CA VAL A 75 -40.27 2.82 -3.31
C VAL A 75 -40.13 4.35 -3.12
N SER A 76 -39.64 5.06 -4.13
CA SER A 76 -39.50 6.52 -4.18
C SER A 76 -40.83 7.28 -4.11
N GLU A 77 -41.95 6.67 -4.52
CA GLU A 77 -43.29 7.29 -4.50
C GLU A 77 -43.90 7.35 -3.09
N ILE A 78 -43.35 6.62 -2.12
CA ILE A 78 -43.81 6.65 -0.72
C ILE A 78 -43.44 7.99 -0.11
N LYS A 79 -44.39 8.93 0.05
CA LYS A 79 -44.13 10.27 0.62
C LYS A 79 -43.56 10.24 2.05
N ASN A 80 -43.98 9.29 2.88
CA ASN A 80 -43.51 9.18 4.26
C ASN A 80 -42.10 8.58 4.35
N ARG A 81 -41.15 9.30 4.97
CA ARG A 81 -39.73 8.92 5.09
C ARG A 81 -39.53 7.58 5.82
N GLN A 82 -40.23 7.33 6.94
CA GLN A 82 -40.08 6.10 7.72
C GLN A 82 -40.58 4.89 6.92
N ARG A 83 -41.80 4.98 6.38
CA ARG A 83 -42.38 3.91 5.54
C ARG A 83 -41.56 3.65 4.28
N ARG A 84 -40.99 4.71 3.68
CA ARG A 84 -40.08 4.62 2.53
C ARG A 84 -38.79 3.87 2.88
N HIS A 85 -38.18 4.22 4.00
CA HIS A 85 -36.95 3.60 4.46
C HIS A 85 -37.16 2.10 4.77
N GLU A 86 -38.25 1.75 5.46
CA GLU A 86 -38.60 0.36 5.76
C GLU A 86 -38.83 -0.47 4.48
N ALA A 87 -39.57 0.09 3.51
CA ALA A 87 -39.80 -0.55 2.22
C ALA A 87 -38.49 -0.74 1.44
N TYR A 88 -37.60 0.25 1.45
CA TYR A 88 -36.28 0.17 0.82
C TYR A 88 -35.40 -0.91 1.46
N THR A 89 -35.34 -0.95 2.80
CA THR A 89 -34.55 -1.94 3.53
C THR A 89 -35.05 -3.35 3.25
N LYS A 90 -36.38 -3.59 3.28
CA LYS A 90 -36.98 -4.88 2.91
C LYS A 90 -36.65 -5.27 1.46
N GLN A 91 -36.74 -4.33 0.52
CA GLN A 91 -36.38 -4.56 -0.88
C GLN A 91 -34.89 -4.89 -1.05
N LYS A 92 -34.00 -4.20 -0.33
CA LYS A 92 -32.55 -4.45 -0.34
C LYS A 92 -32.22 -5.86 0.16
N VAL A 93 -32.86 -6.29 1.25
CA VAL A 93 -32.69 -7.64 1.80
C VAL A 93 -33.23 -8.70 0.83
N ALA A 94 -34.41 -8.50 0.24
CA ALA A 94 -34.98 -9.41 -0.75
C ALA A 94 -34.06 -9.56 -1.99
N LYS A 95 -33.62 -8.45 -2.57
CA LYS A 95 -32.66 -8.43 -3.69
C LYS A 95 -31.34 -9.13 -3.34
N ARG A 96 -30.83 -8.96 -2.11
CA ARG A 96 -29.62 -9.65 -1.65
C ARG A 96 -29.83 -11.16 -1.55
N LYS A 97 -30.98 -11.61 -1.03
CA LYS A 97 -31.34 -13.03 -0.94
C LYS A 97 -31.46 -13.67 -2.32
N GLU A 98 -32.13 -13.00 -3.26
CA GLU A 98 -32.24 -13.42 -4.66
C GLU A 98 -30.86 -13.49 -5.34
N TRP A 99 -30.02 -12.47 -5.15
CA TRP A 99 -28.65 -12.46 -5.68
C TRP A 99 -27.81 -13.63 -5.16
N LEU A 100 -27.89 -13.93 -3.84
CA LEU A 100 -27.21 -15.07 -3.23
C LEU A 100 -27.74 -16.41 -3.78
N ALA A 101 -29.05 -16.56 -3.93
CA ALA A 101 -29.67 -17.75 -4.50
C ALA A 101 -29.22 -17.98 -5.95
N ARG A 102 -29.23 -16.92 -6.77
CA ARG A 102 -28.74 -16.96 -8.16
C ARG A 102 -27.24 -17.28 -8.23
N LYS A 103 -26.43 -16.75 -7.32
CA LYS A 103 -24.99 -17.08 -7.21
C LYS A 103 -24.78 -18.56 -6.86
N LYS A 104 -25.59 -19.11 -5.95
CA LYS A 104 -25.56 -20.52 -5.56
C LYS A 104 -25.96 -21.44 -6.73
N GLN A 105 -27.02 -21.10 -7.45
CA GLN A 105 -27.48 -21.83 -8.65
C GLN A 105 -26.40 -21.83 -9.74
N ARG A 106 -25.85 -20.66 -10.11
CA ARG A 106 -24.76 -20.54 -11.10
C ARG A 106 -23.53 -21.36 -10.71
N ARG A 107 -23.19 -21.42 -9.41
CA ARG A 107 -22.08 -22.25 -8.92
C ARG A 107 -22.37 -23.75 -9.03
N ALA A 108 -23.61 -24.17 -8.76
CA ALA A 108 -24.03 -25.57 -8.91
C ALA A 108 -24.04 -26.02 -10.37
N GLU A 109 -24.57 -25.18 -11.28
CA GLU A 109 -24.55 -25.42 -12.74
C GLU A 109 -23.13 -25.52 -13.27
N ARG A 110 -22.22 -24.62 -12.86
CA ARG A 110 -20.79 -24.70 -13.23
C ARG A 110 -20.13 -25.98 -12.73
N ARG A 111 -20.46 -26.43 -11.51
CA ARG A 111 -19.92 -27.68 -10.95
C ARG A 111 -20.44 -28.91 -11.72
N ALA A 112 -21.70 -28.89 -12.14
CA ALA A 112 -22.30 -29.98 -12.91
C ALA A 112 -21.78 -30.04 -14.35
N LEU A 113 -21.50 -28.89 -14.96
CA LEU A 113 -21.10 -28.77 -16.36
C LEU A 113 -19.57 -28.88 -16.57
N GLY A 114 -18.77 -28.76 -15.50
CA GLY A 114 -17.33 -29.01 -15.52
C GLY A 114 -16.61 -28.17 -16.58
N ASP A 115 -15.92 -28.85 -17.51
CA ASP A 115 -15.14 -28.22 -18.59
C ASP A 115 -16.00 -27.55 -19.67
N LYS A 116 -17.31 -27.85 -19.74
CA LYS A 116 -18.26 -27.18 -20.64
C LYS A 116 -18.88 -25.93 -20.01
N ALA A 117 -18.47 -25.56 -18.80
CA ALA A 117 -19.11 -24.47 -18.07
C ALA A 117 -18.81 -23.10 -18.70
N PRO A 118 -19.80 -22.17 -18.74
CA PRO A 118 -19.57 -20.82 -19.20
C PRO A 118 -18.45 -20.13 -18.39
N PRO A 119 -17.52 -19.45 -19.08
CA PRO A 119 -16.39 -18.76 -18.43
C PRO A 119 -16.90 -17.73 -17.40
N LYS A 120 -16.10 -17.47 -16.36
CA LYS A 120 -16.41 -16.42 -15.38
C LYS A 120 -16.40 -15.08 -16.13
N GLU A 121 -17.50 -14.32 -16.01
CA GLU A 121 -17.56 -12.95 -16.50
C GLU A 121 -16.43 -12.16 -15.83
N VAL A 122 -15.55 -11.60 -16.65
CA VAL A 122 -14.45 -10.75 -16.18
C VAL A 122 -15.07 -9.44 -15.65
N PRO A 123 -14.74 -9.01 -14.43
CA PRO A 123 -15.28 -7.77 -13.90
C PRO A 123 -14.82 -6.59 -14.77
N LYS A 124 -15.73 -5.66 -14.99
CA LYS A 124 -15.43 -4.38 -15.63
C LYS A 124 -14.72 -3.46 -14.62
N THR A 125 -13.40 -3.56 -14.54
CA THR A 125 -12.55 -2.67 -13.74
C THR A 125 -12.23 -1.39 -14.51
N LEU A 126 -11.68 -0.37 -13.85
CA LEU A 126 -11.25 0.87 -14.52
C LEU A 126 -10.17 0.57 -15.58
N GLU A 127 -9.23 -0.32 -15.26
CA GLU A 127 -8.15 -0.73 -16.16
C GLU A 127 -8.68 -1.47 -17.40
N ASN A 128 -9.62 -2.41 -17.21
CA ASN A 128 -10.23 -3.17 -18.32
C ASN A 128 -11.08 -2.31 -19.26
N GLN A 129 -11.49 -1.13 -18.80
CA GLN A 129 -12.30 -0.17 -19.55
C GLN A 129 -11.50 1.07 -19.98
N ARG A 130 -10.18 1.08 -19.74
CA ARG A 130 -9.30 2.12 -20.23
C ARG A 130 -9.39 2.13 -21.76
N LEU A 131 -9.63 3.30 -22.33
CA LEU A 131 -9.53 3.50 -23.77
C LEU A 131 -8.07 3.21 -24.17
N PRO A 132 -7.83 2.31 -25.14
CA PRO A 132 -6.48 2.06 -25.60
C PRO A 132 -5.90 3.38 -26.14
N ASP A 133 -4.70 3.72 -25.64
CA ASP A 133 -3.95 4.90 -26.04
C ASP A 133 -2.99 4.50 -27.16
N GLU A 134 -2.92 5.30 -28.21
CA GLU A 134 -2.01 5.08 -29.36
C GLU A 134 -0.54 5.13 -28.92
N THR A 135 -0.23 5.87 -27.85
CA THR A 135 1.14 6.00 -27.30
C THR A 135 1.56 4.85 -26.39
N THR A 136 0.73 3.80 -26.27
CA THR A 136 1.07 2.64 -25.42
C THR A 136 2.20 1.84 -26.05
N VAL A 137 3.37 1.83 -25.41
CA VAL A 137 4.56 1.09 -25.87
C VAL A 137 4.29 -0.41 -25.96
N THR A 138 4.42 -0.96 -27.16
CA THR A 138 4.44 -2.41 -27.40
C THR A 138 5.85 -2.98 -27.32
N THR A 139 5.99 -4.23 -26.89
CA THR A 139 7.30 -4.88 -26.73
C THR A 139 7.92 -5.15 -28.11
N GLY A 140 9.11 -4.61 -28.37
CA GLY A 140 9.82 -4.76 -29.65
C GLY A 140 9.49 -3.70 -30.70
N ASP A 141 9.02 -2.53 -30.28
CA ASP A 141 8.84 -1.37 -31.14
C ASP A 141 10.20 -0.73 -31.48
N GLU A 142 10.58 -0.73 -32.75
CA GLU A 142 11.86 -0.21 -33.24
C GLU A 142 12.00 1.30 -33.01
N GLU A 143 10.89 2.04 -33.02
CA GLU A 143 10.88 3.49 -32.76
C GLU A 143 11.33 3.77 -31.32
N VAL A 144 10.77 3.02 -30.36
CA VAL A 144 11.09 3.15 -28.93
C VAL A 144 12.53 2.75 -28.63
N GLU A 145 13.05 1.72 -29.29
CA GLU A 145 14.45 1.32 -29.14
C GLU A 145 15.40 2.39 -29.68
N ALA A 146 15.09 2.98 -30.83
CA ALA A 146 15.87 4.08 -31.39
C ALA A 146 15.87 5.31 -30.47
N ASP A 147 14.72 5.63 -29.88
CA ASP A 147 14.59 6.71 -28.90
C ASP A 147 15.44 6.42 -27.66
N GLN A 148 15.31 5.23 -27.05
CA GLN A 148 16.12 4.84 -25.89
C GLN A 148 17.63 4.88 -26.14
N LEU A 149 18.06 4.56 -27.37
CA LEU A 149 19.48 4.57 -27.74
C LEU A 149 20.05 5.97 -27.95
N SER A 150 19.21 6.95 -28.26
CA SER A 150 19.61 8.33 -28.57
C SER A 150 19.35 9.32 -27.43
N ASP A 151 18.48 8.97 -26.49
CA ASP A 151 18.09 9.76 -25.32
C ASP A 151 19.24 9.98 -24.30
N GLU A 152 19.08 10.97 -23.41
CA GLU A 152 20.04 11.31 -22.37
C GLU A 152 20.32 10.16 -21.39
N PHE A 153 19.39 9.21 -21.27
CA PHE A 153 19.51 8.03 -20.42
C PHE A 153 20.10 6.80 -21.12
N ALA A 154 20.51 6.89 -22.39
CA ALA A 154 21.03 5.76 -23.15
C ALA A 154 22.21 5.06 -22.45
N GLU A 155 23.14 5.83 -21.87
CA GLU A 155 24.29 5.29 -21.12
C GLU A 155 23.87 4.49 -19.88
N TYR A 156 22.80 4.94 -19.21
CA TYR A 156 22.22 4.25 -18.06
C TYR A 156 21.60 2.91 -18.47
N PHE A 157 20.77 2.90 -19.52
CA PHE A 157 20.12 1.68 -20.01
C PHE A 157 21.12 0.66 -20.57
N LYS A 158 22.24 1.13 -21.17
CA LYS A 158 23.36 0.28 -21.61
C LYS A 158 24.23 -0.23 -20.46
N ARG A 159 24.01 0.27 -19.23
CA ARG A 159 24.83 -0.04 -18.03
C ARG A 159 26.30 0.31 -18.21
N GLU A 160 26.60 1.33 -19.01
CA GLU A 160 27.97 1.79 -19.26
C GLU A 160 28.47 2.71 -18.14
N THR A 161 27.56 3.43 -17.47
CA THR A 161 27.87 4.34 -16.38
C THR A 161 27.14 3.94 -15.10
N ASP A 162 27.87 3.87 -13.99
CA ASP A 162 27.27 3.69 -12.67
C ASP A 162 26.63 5.01 -12.21
N ALA A 163 25.32 5.00 -11.99
CA ALA A 163 24.59 6.17 -11.52
C ALA A 163 25.04 6.55 -10.11
N ARG A 164 25.61 7.75 -9.96
CA ARG A 164 26.05 8.31 -8.67
C ARG A 164 25.16 9.49 -8.31
N VAL A 165 24.31 9.29 -7.31
CA VAL A 165 23.27 10.26 -6.94
C VAL A 165 23.68 11.06 -5.70
N LEU A 166 23.62 12.38 -5.79
CA LEU A 166 23.71 13.26 -4.62
C LEU A 166 22.30 13.64 -4.17
N ILE A 167 21.91 13.27 -2.95
CA ILE A 167 20.66 13.71 -2.33
C ILE A 167 20.96 14.92 -1.46
N THR A 168 20.28 16.02 -1.74
CA THR A 168 20.35 17.25 -0.96
C THR A 168 18.97 17.74 -0.56
N THR A 169 18.92 18.67 0.38
CA THR A 169 17.67 19.19 0.95
C THR A 169 17.53 20.69 0.74
N SER A 170 16.38 21.24 1.10
CA SER A 170 16.22 22.66 1.43
C SER A 170 17.21 23.11 2.53
N ASP A 171 17.35 24.43 2.73
CA ASP A 171 18.22 24.92 3.81
C ASP A 171 17.65 24.54 5.18
N ARG A 172 18.49 23.95 6.05
CA ARG A 172 18.16 23.52 7.42
C ARG A 172 16.91 22.60 7.50
N PRO A 173 16.97 21.38 6.94
CA PRO A 173 15.85 20.43 6.96
C PRO A 173 15.48 20.00 8.38
N ARG A 174 14.22 19.60 8.57
CA ARG A 174 13.72 19.02 9.83
C ARG A 174 13.85 17.51 9.86
N GLY A 175 13.67 16.94 11.06
CA GLY A 175 13.96 15.53 11.34
C GLY A 175 13.23 14.53 10.44
N LYS A 176 12.01 14.84 9.97
CA LYS A 176 11.28 13.97 9.03
C LYS A 176 11.95 13.92 7.66
N THR A 177 12.31 15.10 7.13
CA THR A 177 13.02 15.24 5.85
C THR A 177 14.41 14.59 5.91
N VAL A 178 15.12 14.75 7.03
CA VAL A 178 16.41 14.10 7.28
C VAL A 178 16.28 12.58 7.22
N ARG A 179 15.29 12.00 7.90
CA ARG A 179 15.02 10.55 7.84
C ARG A 179 14.70 10.08 6.44
N LEU A 180 13.85 10.82 5.70
CA LEU A 180 13.55 10.50 4.31
C LEU A 180 14.81 10.49 3.44
N CYS A 181 15.74 11.41 3.64
CA CYS A 181 17.00 11.44 2.90
C CYS A 181 17.87 10.20 3.19
N GLU A 182 17.94 9.79 4.45
CA GLU A 182 18.68 8.60 4.88
C GLU A 182 18.04 7.32 4.32
N ASP A 183 16.70 7.22 4.38
CA ASP A 183 15.95 6.10 3.81
C ASP A 183 16.12 6.01 2.29
N LEU A 184 16.13 7.14 1.58
CA LEU A 184 16.38 7.20 0.14
C LEU A 184 17.84 6.85 -0.21
N ALA A 185 18.79 7.26 0.61
CA ALA A 185 20.19 6.88 0.40
C ALA A 185 20.42 5.39 0.67
N ALA A 186 19.62 4.77 1.54
CA ALA A 186 19.67 3.34 1.78
C ALA A 186 19.01 2.52 0.67
N SER A 187 17.99 3.07 -0.01
CA SER A 187 17.30 2.37 -1.11
C SER A 187 18.02 2.48 -2.45
N LEU A 188 18.74 3.58 -2.69
CA LEU A 188 19.47 3.82 -3.93
C LEU A 188 20.93 3.38 -3.83
N PRO A 189 21.43 2.53 -4.74
CA PRO A 189 22.82 2.14 -4.75
C PRO A 189 23.72 3.35 -5.03
N SER A 190 24.78 3.51 -4.23
CA SER A 190 25.79 4.58 -4.33
C SER A 190 25.30 6.03 -4.08
N ALA A 191 24.07 6.21 -3.59
CA ALA A 191 23.54 7.52 -3.23
C ALA A 191 24.23 8.11 -1.98
N GLN A 192 24.47 9.42 -1.99
CA GLN A 192 25.11 10.15 -0.89
C GLN A 192 24.25 11.33 -0.44
N VAL A 193 24.07 11.50 0.86
CA VAL A 193 23.32 12.63 1.41
C VAL A 193 24.27 13.80 1.73
N TYR A 194 23.94 14.98 1.23
CA TYR A 194 24.65 16.22 1.51
C TYR A 194 23.70 17.34 1.93
N TYR A 195 23.86 17.79 3.18
CA TYR A 195 23.07 18.90 3.73
C TYR A 195 23.70 20.25 3.37
N ARG A 196 22.93 21.12 2.68
CA ARG A 196 23.46 22.38 2.13
C ARG A 196 23.97 23.38 3.16
N ARG A 197 23.38 23.42 4.37
CA ARG A 197 23.76 24.35 5.47
C ARG A 197 24.06 25.79 4.99
N GLY A 198 23.20 26.35 4.15
CA GLY A 198 23.35 27.70 3.58
C GLY A 198 24.11 27.80 2.25
N LEU A 199 24.56 26.70 1.65
CA LEU A 199 25.11 26.71 0.29
C LEU A 199 23.98 26.78 -0.75
N ALA A 200 24.11 27.74 -1.68
CA ALA A 200 23.23 27.83 -2.85
C ALA A 200 23.51 26.68 -3.83
N LEU A 201 22.47 26.18 -4.49
CA LEU A 201 22.57 25.11 -5.50
C LEU A 201 23.57 25.46 -6.61
N LYS A 202 23.63 26.73 -7.04
CA LYS A 202 24.59 27.23 -8.05
C LYS A 202 26.06 26.93 -7.70
N LYS A 203 26.40 26.79 -6.41
CA LYS A 203 27.75 26.44 -5.96
C LYS A 203 27.96 24.94 -5.79
N ILE A 204 26.89 24.20 -5.51
CA ILE A 204 26.93 22.74 -5.33
C ILE A 204 27.02 22.06 -6.70
N VAL A 205 26.30 22.60 -7.68
CA VAL A 205 26.20 22.07 -9.04
C VAL A 205 27.60 21.82 -9.66
N PRO A 206 28.50 22.82 -9.77
CA PRO A 206 29.83 22.59 -10.33
C PRO A 206 30.69 21.59 -9.54
N GLN A 207 30.46 21.46 -8.22
CA GLN A 207 31.17 20.49 -7.39
C GLN A 207 30.68 19.06 -7.61
N CYS A 208 29.41 18.86 -7.96
CA CYS A 208 28.88 17.54 -8.28
C CYS A 208 29.44 17.06 -9.61
N VAL A 209 29.48 17.94 -10.61
CA VAL A 209 30.14 17.71 -11.92
C VAL A 209 31.60 17.32 -11.72
N ALA A 210 32.37 18.12 -10.96
CA ALA A 210 33.79 17.85 -10.70
C ALA A 210 34.05 16.54 -9.94
N ARG A 211 33.07 16.04 -9.18
CA ARG A 211 33.16 14.78 -8.42
C ARG A 211 32.57 13.58 -9.17
N GLY A 212 32.05 13.79 -10.38
CA GLY A 212 31.44 12.77 -11.23
C GLY A 212 30.14 12.22 -10.65
N PHE A 213 29.27 13.08 -10.09
CA PHE A 213 27.89 12.70 -9.81
C PHE A 213 27.05 12.83 -11.08
N THR A 214 26.21 11.84 -11.35
CA THR A 214 25.31 11.80 -12.51
C THR A 214 24.01 12.54 -12.25
N ASP A 215 23.52 12.49 -11.00
CA ASP A 215 22.20 12.99 -10.63
C ASP A 215 22.23 13.77 -9.32
N LEU A 216 21.41 14.82 -9.25
CA LEU A 216 21.16 15.60 -8.04
C LEU A 216 19.68 15.56 -7.71
N VAL A 217 19.36 15.02 -6.54
CA VAL A 217 18.01 15.03 -6.00
C VAL A 217 17.91 16.10 -4.94
N VAL A 218 16.99 17.04 -5.10
CA VAL A 218 16.70 18.11 -4.14
C VAL A 218 15.34 17.83 -3.49
N ILE A 219 15.34 17.62 -2.18
CA ILE A 219 14.12 17.42 -1.40
C ILE A 219 13.76 18.72 -0.69
N ASN A 220 12.58 19.24 -1.00
CA ASN A 220 12.01 20.38 -0.32
C ASN A 220 11.02 19.95 0.76
N GLU A 221 10.91 20.79 1.79
CA GLU A 221 9.95 20.59 2.88
C GLU A 221 9.00 21.79 2.96
N ASP A 222 7.72 21.52 3.22
CA ASP A 222 6.75 22.53 3.64
C ASP A 222 6.21 22.17 5.02
N ARG A 223 6.09 23.16 5.92
CA ARG A 223 5.55 22.97 7.29
C ARG A 223 6.13 21.76 8.05
N LYS A 224 7.43 21.48 7.88
CA LYS A 224 8.17 20.37 8.51
C LYS A 224 7.81 18.98 7.98
N GLU A 225 7.12 18.90 6.85
CA GLU A 225 6.87 17.67 6.09
C GLU A 225 7.59 17.75 4.74
N PRO A 226 8.23 16.66 4.26
CA PRO A 226 8.75 16.62 2.90
C PRO A 226 7.59 16.75 1.90
N SER A 227 7.75 17.61 0.90
CA SER A 227 6.67 17.95 -0.04
C SER A 227 7.04 17.68 -1.49
N ILE A 228 8.19 18.21 -1.93
CA ILE A 228 8.59 18.18 -3.34
C ILE A 228 9.94 17.47 -3.42
N LEU A 229 10.05 16.53 -4.37
CA LEU A 229 11.30 15.93 -4.79
C LEU A 229 11.58 16.40 -6.22
N THR A 230 12.74 17.01 -6.43
CA THR A 230 13.20 17.45 -7.75
C THR A 230 14.46 16.70 -8.10
N ALA A 231 14.47 15.96 -9.19
CA ALA A 231 15.66 15.28 -9.71
C ALA A 231 16.21 16.05 -10.91
N HIS A 232 17.52 16.28 -10.93
CA HIS A 232 18.23 16.91 -12.04
C HIS A 232 19.33 15.97 -12.53
N THR A 233 19.38 15.71 -13.83
CA THR A 233 20.36 14.85 -14.49
C THR A 233 21.50 15.70 -15.06
N HIS A 234 22.75 15.26 -14.95
CA HIS A 234 23.97 16.03 -15.24
C HIS A 234 23.97 16.78 -16.59
N ARG A 235 23.24 16.30 -17.60
CA ARG A 235 23.21 16.88 -18.95
C ARG A 235 22.35 18.16 -19.06
N GLU A 236 21.50 18.46 -18.07
CA GLU A 236 20.60 19.63 -18.09
C GLU A 236 21.02 20.76 -17.13
N TRP A 237 22.28 20.80 -16.71
CA TRP A 237 22.71 21.72 -15.65
C TRP A 237 23.11 23.10 -16.20
N PHE A 238 22.32 23.69 -17.09
CA PHE A 238 22.52 25.07 -17.60
C PHE A 238 21.19 25.77 -17.92
#